data_AF-A0A235J248-F1
#
_entry.id   AF-A0A235J248-F1
#
_cell.length_a   1.000
_cell.length_b   1.000
_cell.length_c   1.000
_cell.angle_alpha   90.00
_cell.angle_beta   90.00
_cell.angle_gamma   90.00
#
_symmetry.space_group_name_H-M   'P 1'
#
loop_
_entity.id
_entity.type
_entity.pdbx_description
1 polymer ?
#
loop_
_entity_poly.entity_id
_entity_poly.type
_entity_poly.pdbx_seq_one_letter_code
_entity_poly.pdbx_strand_id
1 'polypeptide(L)'
;MIGKHIKGKSFRGLLNYLFGKDGARQIGGNMEGTNPRELAAEFGISRRLNPKVSRAVYHASLSLAHKESLDDDTWDEIAQKYLQAMGFDMNQYVVVRHTDRTHEHIHIAASRIQLDGTTVCDSWDDRRSEAVIRKLEQEYNLQSVQPSWEKDKHSPTTGERRHLARTGEESVRVRLQRSLDQATHDHPTMPELIEREQQQGINIRVVYTRTGIVKGISYQLDGVAFSGTHLGKAYTFPGLQKHRGVNYSPKRDDKRIQKLMEQAIENPTPAVPAKQDDKRIQKLMEQTVENNTSAVTQTNSLPTREPTNWEQIRLNLSQQYNLPNSLLTELYEKGWLYASQTGQAIFVERTLDDLPTLAKQLEPTGNFTAITLNSEATKNGSFWIATDATVERAVLLSDPIEVLSVIALESTVDKEKRKPTLYWSVGDSEQIPLEFLRAIDTVVIAFKNNEKVEDLIVEILAELPQAKKVSPGEAGWNGMLTNNHSQPNQSRIPELQGWEL
;
A
#
# COMPACT_ATOMS: atom_id res chain seq x y z
N MET A 1 7.93 18.61 -19.43
CA MET A 1 6.61 18.42 -18.78
C MET A 1 6.48 17.05 -18.09
N ILE A 2 5.90 17.04 -16.88
CA ILE A 2 5.54 15.83 -16.11
C ILE A 2 4.02 15.78 -15.98
N GLY A 3 3.42 14.63 -16.32
CA GLY A 3 1.99 14.42 -16.12
C GLY A 3 1.70 13.29 -15.15
N LYS A 4 0.62 13.44 -14.40
CA LYS A 4 0.05 12.39 -13.55
C LYS A 4 -1.45 12.43 -13.68
N HIS A 5 -2.10 11.28 -13.74
CA HIS A 5 -3.56 11.22 -13.71
C HIS A 5 -4.07 10.13 -12.77
N ILE A 6 -5.23 10.40 -12.18
CA ILE A 6 -5.93 9.49 -11.26
C ILE A 6 -7.42 9.52 -11.56
N LYS A 7 -8.10 8.41 -11.26
CA LYS A 7 -9.56 8.30 -11.46
C LYS A 7 -10.23 8.33 -10.09
N GLY A 8 -11.27 9.13 -9.90
CA GLY A 8 -11.92 9.34 -8.61
C GLY A 8 -13.43 9.09 -8.64
N LYS A 9 -14.07 9.15 -7.47
CA LYS A 9 -15.53 8.94 -7.33
C LYS A 9 -16.33 10.25 -7.21
N SER A 10 -15.74 11.31 -6.63
CA SER A 10 -16.44 12.53 -6.22
C SER A 10 -15.88 13.78 -6.92
N PHE A 11 -16.70 14.41 -7.78
CA PHE A 11 -16.34 15.69 -8.41
C PHE A 11 -16.24 16.80 -7.36
N ARG A 12 -17.19 16.87 -6.42
CA ARG A 12 -17.18 17.90 -5.36
C ARG A 12 -15.94 17.82 -4.48
N GLY A 13 -15.51 16.60 -4.12
CA GLY A 13 -14.29 16.41 -3.34
C GLY A 13 -13.04 16.89 -4.09
N LEU A 14 -12.92 16.52 -5.37
CA LEU A 14 -11.82 16.98 -6.22
C LEU A 14 -11.84 18.51 -6.40
N LEU A 15 -12.99 19.08 -6.74
CA LEU A 15 -13.12 20.52 -6.98
C LEU A 15 -12.84 21.34 -5.72
N ASN A 16 -13.31 20.91 -4.54
CA ASN A 16 -12.95 21.57 -3.28
C ASN A 16 -11.43 21.54 -3.05
N TYR A 17 -10.77 20.42 -3.35
CA TYR A 17 -9.32 20.32 -3.25
C TYR A 17 -8.60 21.25 -4.24
N LEU A 18 -9.06 21.31 -5.50
CA LEU A 18 -8.43 22.15 -6.53
C LEU A 18 -8.62 23.63 -6.26
N PHE A 19 -9.81 24.08 -5.88
CA PHE A 19 -10.09 25.49 -5.65
C PHE A 19 -9.68 25.96 -4.24
N GLY A 20 -9.35 25.03 -3.33
CA GLY A 20 -8.90 25.35 -1.97
C GLY A 20 -7.40 25.63 -1.84
N LYS A 21 -6.64 25.69 -2.95
CA LYS A 21 -5.21 26.02 -2.95
C LYS A 21 -4.99 27.50 -3.19
N ASP A 22 -3.98 28.06 -2.54
CA ASP A 22 -3.58 29.45 -2.76
C ASP A 22 -3.18 29.67 -4.23
N GLY A 23 -3.72 30.75 -4.81
CA GLY A 23 -3.46 31.09 -6.21
C GLY A 23 -4.11 30.15 -7.24
N ALA A 24 -5.09 29.34 -6.83
CA ALA A 24 -5.89 28.54 -7.76
C ALA A 24 -6.77 29.43 -8.63
N ARG A 25 -6.69 29.26 -9.96
CA ARG A 25 -7.52 29.99 -10.93
C ARG A 25 -8.10 29.03 -11.95
N GLN A 26 -9.40 29.12 -12.20
CA GLN A 26 -10.02 28.46 -13.35
C GLN A 26 -9.60 29.21 -14.61
N ILE A 27 -8.94 28.52 -15.53
CA ILE A 27 -8.37 29.11 -16.76
C ILE A 27 -9.00 28.57 -18.04
N GLY A 28 -9.83 27.52 -17.92
CA GLY A 28 -10.42 26.85 -19.07
C GLY A 28 -11.45 25.80 -18.67
N GLY A 29 -12.10 25.20 -19.67
CA GLY A 29 -13.21 24.28 -19.48
C GLY A 29 -14.37 24.52 -20.44
N ASN A 30 -15.33 23.61 -20.42
CA ASN A 30 -16.56 23.67 -21.23
C ASN A 30 -17.84 23.71 -20.39
N MET A 31 -17.73 24.20 -19.15
CA MET A 31 -18.82 24.34 -18.18
C MET A 31 -18.91 25.79 -17.71
N GLU A 32 -20.11 26.23 -17.32
CA GLU A 32 -20.36 27.63 -16.94
C GLU A 32 -20.00 27.92 -15.48
N GLY A 33 -20.03 26.90 -14.63
CA GLY A 33 -19.82 27.02 -13.19
C GLY A 33 -18.46 27.63 -12.86
N THR A 34 -18.46 28.49 -11.84
CA THR A 34 -17.26 29.27 -11.44
C THR A 34 -16.73 28.87 -10.07
N ASN A 35 -17.42 27.96 -9.39
CA ASN A 35 -17.03 27.45 -8.08
C ASN A 35 -17.28 25.95 -7.94
N PRO A 36 -16.67 25.28 -6.94
CA PRO A 36 -16.79 23.84 -6.75
C PRO A 36 -18.20 23.30 -6.62
N ARG A 37 -19.17 24.11 -6.18
CA ARG A 37 -20.56 23.67 -6.03
C ARG A 37 -21.28 23.65 -7.37
N GLU A 38 -21.18 24.73 -8.13
CA GLU A 38 -21.77 24.84 -9.47
C GLU A 38 -21.18 23.80 -10.42
N LEU A 39 -19.85 23.73 -10.51
CA LEU A 39 -19.15 22.76 -11.36
C LEU A 39 -19.52 21.32 -11.00
N ALA A 40 -19.63 20.99 -9.71
CA ALA A 40 -20.06 19.64 -9.29
C ALA A 40 -21.53 19.34 -9.67
N ALA A 41 -22.40 20.35 -9.67
CA ALA A 41 -23.78 20.19 -10.10
C ALA A 41 -23.87 19.93 -11.61
N GLU A 42 -23.07 20.66 -12.40
CA GLU A 42 -22.95 20.45 -13.85
C GLU A 42 -22.38 19.09 -14.20
N PHE A 43 -21.29 18.65 -13.56
CA PHE A 43 -20.79 17.28 -13.71
C PHE A 43 -21.81 16.21 -13.31
N GLY A 44 -22.80 16.57 -12.48
CA GLY A 44 -23.93 15.72 -12.16
C GLY A 44 -24.75 15.32 -13.39
N ILE A 45 -24.72 16.12 -14.47
CA ILE A 45 -25.41 15.83 -15.74
C ILE A 45 -24.82 14.58 -16.38
N SER A 46 -23.51 14.57 -16.70
CA SER A 46 -22.86 13.39 -17.28
C SER A 46 -22.92 12.18 -16.33
N ARG A 47 -22.80 12.41 -15.01
CA ARG A 47 -22.84 11.33 -14.02
C ARG A 47 -24.14 10.53 -14.05
N ARG A 48 -25.28 11.19 -14.32
CA ARG A 48 -26.60 10.54 -14.39
C ARG A 48 -26.76 9.68 -15.65
N LEU A 49 -26.02 9.95 -16.72
CA LEU A 49 -26.10 9.19 -17.97
C LEU A 49 -25.57 7.76 -17.83
N ASN A 50 -24.61 7.55 -16.91
CA ASN A 50 -24.07 6.22 -16.65
C ASN A 50 -23.74 5.99 -15.16
N PRO A 51 -24.76 5.69 -14.33
CA PRO A 51 -24.59 5.54 -12.89
C PRO A 51 -23.75 4.32 -12.48
N LYS A 52 -23.52 3.37 -13.41
CA LYS A 52 -22.72 2.15 -13.16
C LYS A 52 -21.22 2.44 -13.03
N VAL A 53 -20.76 3.59 -13.54
CA VAL A 53 -19.34 3.98 -13.46
C VAL A 53 -19.03 4.46 -12.05
N SER A 54 -18.37 3.61 -11.26
CA SER A 54 -17.98 3.92 -9.88
C SER A 54 -16.95 5.05 -9.82
N ARG A 55 -15.94 5.02 -10.70
CA ARG A 55 -14.87 6.01 -10.83
C ARG A 55 -15.09 6.91 -12.04
N ALA A 56 -16.08 7.80 -11.96
CA ALA A 56 -16.48 8.66 -13.08
C ALA A 56 -15.62 9.93 -13.21
N VAL A 57 -14.80 10.27 -12.22
CA VAL A 57 -13.95 11.46 -12.24
C VAL A 57 -12.60 11.09 -12.83
N TYR A 58 -12.11 11.92 -13.74
CA TYR A 58 -10.72 11.91 -14.20
C TYR A 58 -10.04 13.18 -13.71
N HIS A 59 -8.89 13.02 -13.06
CA HIS A 59 -8.05 14.12 -12.61
C HIS A 59 -6.67 13.96 -13.23
N ALA A 60 -6.26 14.91 -14.05
CA ALA A 60 -4.89 15.01 -14.53
C ALA A 60 -4.20 16.24 -13.94
N SER A 61 -2.90 16.15 -13.72
CA SER A 61 -2.03 17.28 -13.41
C SER A 61 -0.88 17.30 -14.41
N LEU A 62 -0.65 18.44 -15.06
CA LEU A 62 0.44 18.66 -15.99
C LEU A 62 1.35 19.75 -15.42
N SER A 63 2.65 19.48 -15.32
CA SER A 63 3.64 20.35 -14.67
C SER A 63 4.81 20.63 -15.61
N LEU A 64 5.20 21.90 -15.76
CA LEU A 64 6.35 22.28 -16.58
C LEU A 64 7.68 21.99 -15.88
N ALA A 65 8.79 22.07 -16.62
CA ALA A 65 10.10 22.08 -16.00
C ALA A 65 10.31 23.38 -15.19
N HIS A 66 11.33 23.39 -14.33
CA HIS A 66 11.65 24.60 -13.57
C HIS A 66 12.07 25.72 -14.53
N LYS A 67 11.62 26.95 -14.26
CA LYS A 67 11.89 28.18 -15.05
C LYS A 67 11.17 28.27 -16.40
N GLU A 68 10.26 27.35 -16.72
CA GLU A 68 9.32 27.51 -17.83
C GLU A 68 8.02 28.13 -17.33
N SER A 69 7.39 28.94 -18.17
CA SER A 69 6.08 29.52 -17.91
C SER A 69 5.27 29.61 -19.19
N LEU A 70 3.97 29.44 -19.08
CA LEU A 70 3.00 29.60 -20.16
C LEU A 70 1.88 30.55 -19.72
N ASP A 71 1.28 31.27 -20.67
CA ASP A 71 0.07 32.02 -20.40
C ASP A 71 -1.16 31.10 -20.23
N ASP A 72 -2.27 31.65 -19.74
CA ASP A 72 -3.48 30.87 -19.46
C ASP A 72 -4.08 30.27 -20.74
N ASP A 73 -4.03 30.99 -21.86
CA ASP A 73 -4.59 30.55 -23.15
C ASP A 73 -3.83 29.33 -23.70
N THR A 74 -2.49 29.36 -23.65
CA THR A 74 -1.64 28.24 -24.07
C THR A 74 -1.86 27.03 -23.15
N TRP A 75 -2.04 27.26 -21.85
CA TRP A 75 -2.35 26.18 -20.92
C TRP A 75 -3.70 25.51 -21.22
N ASP A 76 -4.73 26.31 -21.54
CA ASP A 76 -6.03 25.78 -21.93
C ASP A 76 -5.94 25.00 -23.25
N GLU A 77 -5.22 25.52 -24.24
CA GLU A 77 -4.97 24.81 -25.51
C GLU A 77 -4.26 23.46 -25.29
N ILE A 78 -3.23 23.43 -24.44
CA ILE A 78 -2.53 22.20 -24.05
C ILE A 78 -3.49 21.23 -23.35
N ALA A 79 -4.34 21.72 -22.45
CA ALA A 79 -5.32 20.89 -21.74
C ALA A 79 -6.34 20.26 -22.69
N GLN A 80 -6.84 21.04 -23.66
CA GLN A 80 -7.77 20.58 -24.68
C GLN A 80 -7.15 19.51 -25.58
N LYS A 81 -5.95 19.76 -26.12
CA LYS A 81 -5.22 18.77 -26.95
C LYS A 81 -4.90 17.51 -26.15
N TYR A 82 -4.53 17.66 -24.88
CA TYR A 82 -4.29 16.53 -23.98
C TYR A 82 -5.56 15.68 -23.81
N LEU A 83 -6.69 16.30 -23.48
CA LEU A 83 -7.97 15.61 -23.31
C LEU A 83 -8.41 14.90 -24.59
N GLN A 84 -8.38 15.58 -25.73
CA GLN A 84 -8.73 15.00 -27.03
C GLN A 84 -7.88 13.76 -27.34
N ALA A 85 -6.55 13.86 -27.19
CA ALA A 85 -5.65 12.73 -27.45
C ALA A 85 -5.79 11.59 -26.42
N MET A 86 -6.31 11.90 -25.23
CA MET A 86 -6.68 10.92 -24.21
C MET A 86 -8.07 10.29 -24.45
N GLY A 87 -8.80 10.73 -25.47
CA GLY A 87 -10.14 10.24 -25.83
C GLY A 87 -11.27 10.89 -25.04
N PHE A 88 -11.03 12.08 -24.49
CA PHE A 88 -12.05 12.92 -23.86
C PHE A 88 -12.55 13.94 -24.89
N ASP A 89 -13.51 13.52 -25.70
CA ASP A 89 -14.06 14.34 -26.78
C ASP A 89 -15.35 15.04 -26.32
N MET A 90 -16.41 14.27 -26.06
CA MET A 90 -17.72 14.77 -25.63
C MET A 90 -17.87 14.74 -24.10
N ASN A 91 -16.83 15.17 -23.38
CA ASN A 91 -16.77 15.11 -21.93
C ASN A 91 -16.83 16.50 -21.31
N GLN A 92 -17.57 16.63 -20.21
CA GLN A 92 -17.45 17.82 -19.36
C GLN A 92 -16.06 17.88 -18.74
N TYR A 93 -15.44 19.06 -18.69
CA TYR A 93 -14.17 19.28 -18.00
C TYR A 93 -13.98 20.74 -17.56
N VAL A 94 -13.05 20.93 -16.63
CA VAL A 94 -12.57 22.24 -16.17
C VAL A 94 -11.06 22.18 -15.95
N VAL A 95 -10.38 23.29 -16.22
CA VAL A 95 -8.94 23.44 -16.07
C VAL A 95 -8.65 24.49 -15.00
N VAL A 96 -7.86 24.10 -14.00
CA VAL A 96 -7.49 24.93 -12.86
C VAL A 96 -5.98 25.05 -12.80
N ARG A 97 -5.45 26.27 -12.92
CA ARG A 97 -4.02 26.57 -12.74
C ARG A 97 -3.70 26.77 -11.26
N HIS A 98 -2.61 26.18 -10.80
CA HIS A 98 -2.06 26.38 -9.46
C HIS A 98 -0.72 27.10 -9.54
N THR A 99 -0.44 27.94 -8.53
CA THR A 99 0.82 28.68 -8.38
C THR A 99 1.46 28.46 -7.00
N ASP A 100 1.00 27.43 -6.27
CA ASP A 100 1.44 27.07 -4.91
C ASP A 100 2.83 26.40 -4.88
N ARG A 101 3.50 26.25 -6.03
CA ARG A 101 4.80 25.57 -6.17
C ARG A 101 5.79 26.39 -6.98
N THR A 102 7.05 25.99 -6.90
CA THR A 102 8.17 26.58 -7.66
C THR A 102 8.08 26.41 -9.18
N HIS A 103 7.19 25.55 -9.66
CA HIS A 103 6.96 25.29 -11.08
C HIS A 103 5.46 25.38 -11.39
N GLU A 104 5.16 25.92 -12.56
CA GLU A 104 3.79 26.08 -13.01
C GLU A 104 3.16 24.73 -13.34
N HIS A 105 1.89 24.59 -12.95
CA HIS A 105 1.13 23.41 -13.26
C HIS A 105 -0.36 23.70 -13.33
N ILE A 106 -1.05 22.88 -14.12
CA ILE A 106 -2.49 22.87 -14.23
C ILE A 106 -3.04 21.54 -13.73
N HIS A 107 -4.29 21.59 -13.31
CA HIS A 107 -5.12 20.46 -12.98
C HIS A 107 -6.33 20.44 -13.90
N ILE A 108 -6.58 19.28 -14.51
CA ILE A 108 -7.73 19.04 -15.36
C ILE A 108 -8.66 18.11 -14.58
N ALA A 109 -9.87 18.57 -14.31
CA ALA A 109 -10.94 17.72 -13.80
C ALA A 109 -11.92 17.45 -14.95
N ALA A 110 -12.11 16.19 -15.32
CA ALA A 110 -13.00 15.79 -16.41
C ALA A 110 -13.94 14.67 -15.98
N SER A 111 -15.11 14.60 -16.60
CA SER A 111 -15.98 13.44 -16.53
C SER A 111 -15.45 12.34 -17.45
N ARG A 112 -15.34 11.11 -16.97
CA ARG A 112 -15.10 9.94 -17.83
C ARG A 112 -16.34 9.50 -18.58
N ILE A 113 -17.52 9.91 -18.12
CA ILE A 113 -18.78 9.65 -18.81
C ILE A 113 -18.97 10.76 -19.84
N GLN A 114 -19.09 10.36 -21.10
CA GLN A 114 -19.39 11.23 -22.23
C GLN A 114 -20.85 11.67 -22.17
N LEU A 115 -21.19 12.75 -22.87
CA LEU A 115 -22.57 13.24 -22.97
C LEU A 115 -23.51 12.29 -23.75
N ASP A 116 -22.97 11.28 -24.42
CA ASP A 116 -23.72 10.15 -25.00
C ASP A 116 -23.92 8.97 -24.02
N GLY A 117 -23.38 9.06 -22.81
CA GLY A 117 -23.44 8.02 -21.77
C GLY A 117 -22.35 6.95 -21.85
N THR A 118 -21.52 6.94 -22.89
CA THR A 118 -20.36 6.04 -22.99
C THR A 118 -19.24 6.47 -22.03
N THR A 119 -18.27 5.59 -21.78
CA THR A 119 -17.18 5.86 -20.82
C THR A 119 -15.84 5.81 -21.50
N VAL A 120 -14.98 6.80 -21.22
CA VAL A 120 -13.61 6.85 -21.72
C VAL A 120 -12.81 5.65 -21.20
N CYS A 121 -12.21 4.91 -22.12
CA CYS A 121 -11.42 3.71 -21.86
C CYS A 121 -10.15 4.03 -21.07
N ASP A 122 -9.94 3.33 -19.95
CA ASP A 122 -8.79 3.45 -19.06
C ASP A 122 -7.67 2.42 -19.34
N SER A 123 -7.85 1.57 -20.36
CA SER A 123 -6.80 0.64 -20.76
C SER A 123 -5.59 1.40 -21.29
N TRP A 124 -4.41 1.06 -20.76
CA TRP A 124 -3.10 1.62 -21.16
C TRP A 124 -3.03 3.16 -21.13
N ASP A 125 -3.86 3.79 -20.32
CA ASP A 125 -3.99 5.24 -20.34
C ASP A 125 -2.78 5.96 -19.74
N ASP A 126 -2.04 5.34 -18.81
CA ASP A 126 -0.72 5.83 -18.37
C ASP A 126 0.26 5.95 -19.53
N ARG A 127 0.35 4.91 -20.38
CA ARG A 127 1.23 4.89 -21.56
C ARG A 127 0.78 5.91 -22.61
N ARG A 128 -0.53 6.02 -22.81
CA ARG A 128 -1.13 7.00 -23.73
C ARG A 128 -0.86 8.42 -23.26
N SER A 129 -1.09 8.71 -21.97
CA SER A 129 -0.81 10.01 -21.37
C SER A 129 0.65 10.40 -21.54
N GLU A 130 1.59 9.50 -21.26
CA GLU A 130 3.01 9.79 -21.44
C GLU A 130 3.34 10.08 -22.92
N ALA A 131 2.82 9.29 -23.86
CA ALA A 131 3.01 9.55 -25.28
C ALA A 131 2.43 10.90 -25.73
N VAL A 132 1.26 11.28 -25.23
CA VAL A 132 0.62 12.58 -25.50
C VAL A 132 1.47 13.73 -24.95
N ILE A 133 1.95 13.62 -23.72
CA ILE A 133 2.82 14.63 -23.09
C ILE A 133 4.09 14.84 -23.92
N ARG A 134 4.72 13.78 -24.42
CA ARG A 134 5.93 13.90 -25.27
C ARG A 134 5.64 14.62 -26.58
N LYS A 135 4.47 14.39 -27.19
CA LYS A 135 4.04 15.12 -28.39
C LYS A 135 3.79 16.60 -28.10
N LEU A 136 3.10 16.91 -27.00
CA LEU A 136 2.85 18.29 -26.58
C LEU A 136 4.15 19.03 -26.25
N GLU A 137 5.14 18.35 -25.64
CA GLU A 137 6.46 18.96 -25.42
C GLU A 137 7.12 19.38 -26.74
N GLN A 138 7.04 18.55 -27.77
CA GLN A 138 7.59 18.87 -29.09
C GLN A 138 6.82 20.00 -29.78
N GLU A 139 5.48 19.97 -29.71
CA GLU A 139 4.62 20.94 -30.37
C GLU A 139 4.76 22.36 -29.79
N TYR A 140 4.91 22.47 -28.47
CA TYR A 140 5.03 23.75 -27.76
C TYR A 140 6.48 24.12 -27.40
N ASN A 141 7.47 23.40 -27.96
CA ASN A 141 8.91 23.61 -27.69
C ASN A 141 9.27 23.60 -26.19
N LEU A 142 8.61 22.74 -25.41
CA LEU A 142 8.84 22.62 -23.97
C LEU A 142 10.00 21.65 -23.69
N GLN A 143 10.65 21.85 -22.55
CA GLN A 143 11.71 20.97 -22.09
C GLN A 143 11.18 19.54 -21.89
N SER A 144 11.73 18.61 -22.68
CA SER A 144 11.44 17.20 -22.49
C SER A 144 12.11 16.68 -21.22
N VAL A 145 11.31 16.03 -20.38
CA VAL A 145 11.79 15.38 -19.16
C VAL A 145 12.01 13.91 -19.47
N GLN A 146 13.10 13.32 -18.98
CA GLN A 146 13.37 11.89 -19.20
C GLN A 146 12.13 11.04 -18.87
N PRO A 147 11.71 10.15 -19.79
CA PRO A 147 10.57 9.27 -19.59
C PRO A 147 10.66 8.45 -18.31
N SER A 148 9.51 8.14 -17.74
CA SER A 148 9.42 7.38 -16.48
C SER A 148 10.06 5.99 -16.59
N TRP A 149 9.98 5.37 -17.78
CA TRP A 149 10.56 4.06 -18.11
C TRP A 149 12.06 4.08 -18.40
N GLU A 150 12.63 5.27 -18.64
CA GLU A 150 14.07 5.48 -18.89
C GLU A 150 14.85 5.79 -17.61
N LYS A 151 14.15 6.02 -16.49
CA LYS A 151 14.80 6.19 -15.20
C LYS A 151 15.30 4.84 -14.67
N ASP A 152 16.62 4.69 -14.65
CA ASP A 152 17.33 3.54 -14.10
C ASP A 152 17.00 3.27 -12.61
N LYS A 153 16.64 4.32 -11.87
CA LYS A 153 16.29 4.27 -10.44
C LYS A 153 14.92 4.87 -10.16
N HIS A 154 14.18 4.28 -9.23
CA HIS A 154 12.95 4.89 -8.72
C HIS A 154 13.29 6.13 -7.89
N SER A 155 12.65 7.26 -8.21
CA SER A 155 12.78 8.50 -7.44
C SER A 155 12.25 8.31 -6.00
N PRO A 156 12.72 9.10 -5.02
CA PRO A 156 12.13 9.11 -3.69
C PRO A 156 10.63 9.40 -3.74
N THR A 157 9.85 8.63 -3.01
CA THR A 157 8.41 8.84 -2.85
C THR A 157 8.15 10.14 -2.08
N THR A 158 6.92 10.64 -2.15
CA THR A 158 6.51 11.81 -1.35
C THR A 158 6.66 11.54 0.15
N GLY A 159 6.40 10.31 0.60
CA GLY A 159 6.59 9.90 2.00
C GLY A 159 8.06 9.95 2.41
N GLU A 160 8.96 9.41 1.60
CA GLU A 160 10.41 9.44 1.86
C GLU A 160 10.97 10.86 1.90
N ARG A 161 10.50 11.76 1.02
CA ARG A 161 10.88 13.17 1.05
C ARG A 161 10.42 13.87 2.33
N ARG A 162 9.20 13.57 2.79
CA ARG A 162 8.69 14.12 4.05
C ARG A 162 9.42 13.55 5.26
N HIS A 163 9.74 12.25 5.25
CA HIS A 163 10.55 11.63 6.28
C HIS A 163 11.90 12.35 6.40
N LEU A 164 12.65 12.47 5.30
CA LEU A 164 13.92 13.20 5.27
C LEU A 164 13.78 14.65 5.75
N ALA A 165 12.74 15.36 5.32
CA ALA A 165 12.49 16.74 5.76
C ALA A 165 12.17 16.86 7.26
N ARG A 166 11.59 15.80 7.87
CA ARG A 166 11.18 15.79 9.28
C ARG A 166 12.29 15.30 10.21
N THR A 167 12.99 14.23 9.83
CA THR A 167 13.99 13.56 10.68
C THR A 167 15.42 13.99 10.37
N GLY A 168 15.66 14.54 9.17
CA GLY A 168 17.01 14.76 8.65
C GLY A 168 17.68 13.47 8.15
N GLU A 169 17.02 12.32 8.29
CA GLU A 169 17.56 11.01 7.94
C GLU A 169 16.97 10.49 6.63
N GLU A 170 17.81 9.80 5.85
CA GLU A 170 17.38 9.20 4.60
C GLU A 170 16.76 7.82 4.82
N SER A 171 15.73 7.50 4.03
CA SER A 171 15.13 6.17 4.07
C SER A 171 16.17 5.10 3.70
N VAL A 172 16.02 3.91 4.28
CA VAL A 172 16.87 2.75 3.98
C VAL A 172 16.93 2.49 2.47
N ARG A 173 15.82 2.66 1.76
CA ARG A 173 15.76 2.51 0.30
C ARG A 173 16.71 3.48 -0.44
N VAL A 174 16.74 4.75 -0.03
CA VAL A 174 17.62 5.77 -0.62
C VAL A 174 19.08 5.49 -0.28
N ARG A 175 19.36 5.07 0.96
CA ARG A 175 20.71 4.66 1.40
C ARG A 175 21.22 3.46 0.61
N LEU A 176 20.39 2.43 0.40
CA LEU A 176 20.70 1.27 -0.42
C LEU A 176 21.01 1.65 -1.88
N GLN A 177 20.16 2.47 -2.51
CA GLN A 177 20.40 2.95 -3.88
C GLN A 177 21.74 3.69 -3.99
N ARG A 178 22.08 4.55 -3.00
CA ARG A 178 23.36 5.26 -2.97
C ARG A 178 24.54 4.31 -2.81
N SER A 179 24.47 3.39 -1.85
CA SER A 179 25.56 2.42 -1.60
C SER A 179 25.84 1.61 -2.85
N LEU A 180 24.80 1.04 -3.47
CA LEU A 180 24.92 0.27 -4.69
C LEU A 180 25.43 1.10 -5.87
N ASP A 181 25.01 2.36 -6.01
CA ASP A 181 25.55 3.25 -7.03
C ASP A 181 27.06 3.49 -6.82
N GLN A 182 27.51 3.60 -5.57
CA GLN A 182 28.92 3.83 -5.22
C GLN A 182 29.76 2.56 -5.39
N ALA A 183 29.26 1.41 -4.94
CA ALA A 183 29.94 0.13 -5.03
C ALA A 183 30.02 -0.46 -6.43
N THR A 184 29.20 0.04 -7.36
CA THR A 184 29.23 -0.39 -8.78
C THR A 184 29.99 0.57 -9.69
N HIS A 185 30.55 1.65 -9.15
CA HIS A 185 31.24 2.69 -9.93
C HIS A 185 32.45 2.15 -10.72
N ASP A 186 33.17 1.18 -10.17
CA ASP A 186 34.36 0.54 -10.79
C ASP A 186 34.03 -0.75 -11.57
N HIS A 187 32.74 -1.01 -11.82
CA HIS A 187 32.26 -2.17 -12.58
C HIS A 187 32.78 -3.53 -12.06
N PRO A 188 32.52 -3.85 -10.78
CA PRO A 188 33.05 -5.06 -10.14
C PRO A 188 32.40 -6.33 -10.71
N THR A 189 32.95 -7.49 -10.35
CA THR A 189 32.22 -8.75 -10.51
C THR A 189 31.08 -8.87 -9.49
N MET A 190 30.06 -9.68 -9.79
CA MET A 190 28.93 -9.88 -8.87
C MET A 190 29.37 -10.37 -7.47
N PRO A 191 30.33 -11.31 -7.31
CA PRO A 191 30.84 -11.67 -5.99
C PRO A 191 31.56 -10.52 -5.26
N GLU A 192 32.33 -9.69 -5.97
CA GLU A 192 33.03 -8.54 -5.37
C GLU A 192 32.05 -7.46 -4.89
N LEU A 193 30.98 -7.22 -5.65
CA LEU A 193 29.90 -6.35 -5.22
C LEU A 193 29.25 -6.87 -3.93
N ILE A 194 28.92 -8.17 -3.88
CA ILE A 194 28.32 -8.80 -2.70
C ILE A 194 29.24 -8.65 -1.48
N GLU A 195 30.52 -8.97 -1.65
CA GLU A 195 31.51 -8.92 -0.57
C GLU A 195 31.68 -7.48 -0.03
N ARG A 196 31.79 -6.48 -0.90
CA ARG A 196 31.92 -5.06 -0.50
C ARG A 196 30.67 -4.52 0.19
N GLU A 197 29.48 -4.86 -0.30
CA GLU A 197 28.23 -4.39 0.29
C GLU A 197 27.97 -5.08 1.64
N GLN A 198 28.30 -6.37 1.77
CA GLN A 198 28.26 -7.07 3.06
C GLN A 198 29.18 -6.43 4.11
N GLN A 199 30.37 -5.95 3.72
CA GLN A 199 31.26 -5.19 4.61
C GLN A 199 30.69 -3.85 5.07
N GLN A 200 29.75 -3.28 4.31
CA GLN A 200 29.01 -2.06 4.69
C GLN A 200 27.72 -2.36 5.48
N GLY A 201 27.51 -3.61 5.88
CA GLY A 201 26.32 -4.05 6.62
C GLY A 201 25.09 -4.30 5.73
N ILE A 202 25.26 -4.34 4.41
CA ILE A 202 24.18 -4.63 3.46
C ILE A 202 24.19 -6.12 3.13
N ASN A 203 23.19 -6.84 3.63
CA ASN A 203 23.04 -8.26 3.32
C ASN A 203 22.40 -8.42 1.94
N ILE A 204 23.12 -9.10 1.03
CA ILE A 204 22.67 -9.36 -0.34
C ILE A 204 22.33 -10.84 -0.49
N ARG A 205 21.12 -11.12 -0.98
CA ARG A 205 20.65 -12.47 -1.26
C ARG A 205 20.36 -12.65 -2.75
N VAL A 206 20.97 -13.66 -3.36
CA VAL A 206 20.70 -14.07 -4.76
C VAL A 206 19.84 -15.33 -4.75
N VAL A 207 18.69 -15.30 -5.41
CA VAL A 207 17.77 -16.44 -5.46
C VAL A 207 17.95 -17.18 -6.78
N TYR A 208 18.08 -18.51 -6.71
CA TYR A 208 18.21 -19.39 -7.87
C TYR A 208 16.92 -20.19 -8.10
N THR A 209 16.63 -20.55 -9.36
CA THR A 209 15.60 -21.52 -9.73
C THR A 209 16.11 -22.94 -9.44
N ARG A 210 15.20 -23.93 -9.48
CA ARG A 210 15.56 -25.36 -9.39
C ARG A 210 16.52 -25.83 -10.49
N THR A 211 16.59 -25.09 -11.60
CA THR A 211 17.50 -25.35 -12.73
C THR A 211 18.84 -24.63 -12.61
N GLY A 212 19.10 -23.92 -11.50
CA GLY A 212 20.35 -23.20 -11.25
C GLY A 212 20.44 -21.83 -11.92
N ILE A 213 19.34 -21.29 -12.44
CA ILE A 213 19.31 -19.96 -13.07
C ILE A 213 18.99 -18.91 -12.00
N VAL A 214 19.68 -17.77 -11.99
CA VAL A 214 19.35 -16.67 -11.08
C VAL A 214 17.95 -16.14 -11.37
N LYS A 215 17.05 -16.27 -10.38
CA LYS A 215 15.68 -15.76 -10.38
C LYS A 215 15.60 -14.29 -9.97
N GLY A 216 16.45 -13.85 -9.04
CA GLY A 216 16.41 -12.48 -8.52
C GLY A 216 17.48 -12.16 -7.49
N ILE A 217 17.48 -10.90 -7.03
CA ILE A 217 18.39 -10.35 -6.02
C ILE A 217 17.62 -9.44 -5.06
N SER A 218 17.98 -9.47 -3.78
CA SER A 218 17.47 -8.58 -2.74
C SER A 218 18.59 -8.05 -1.84
N TYR A 219 18.35 -6.88 -1.26
CA TYR A 219 19.29 -6.12 -0.43
C TYR A 219 18.62 -5.78 0.89
N GLN A 220 19.32 -5.97 2.00
CA GLN A 220 18.83 -5.67 3.34
C GLN A 220 19.82 -4.79 4.08
N LEU A 221 19.32 -3.72 4.70
CA LEU A 221 20.10 -2.81 5.54
C LEU A 221 19.24 -2.42 6.73
N ASP A 222 19.81 -2.35 7.92
CA ASP A 222 19.11 -1.99 9.17
C ASP A 222 17.82 -2.81 9.39
N GLY A 223 17.84 -4.10 9.03
CA GLY A 223 16.71 -5.01 9.14
C GLY A 223 15.64 -4.88 8.04
N VAL A 224 15.70 -3.86 7.18
CA VAL A 224 14.71 -3.62 6.11
C VAL A 224 15.23 -4.14 4.77
N ALA A 225 14.45 -5.00 4.10
CA ALA A 225 14.82 -5.63 2.84
C ALA A 225 14.04 -5.08 1.63
N PHE A 226 14.73 -4.88 0.51
CA PHE A 226 14.15 -4.51 -0.78
C PHE A 226 14.60 -5.49 -1.87
N SER A 227 13.68 -5.92 -2.73
CA SER A 227 14.08 -6.58 -3.97
C SER A 227 14.71 -5.58 -4.94
N GLY A 228 15.56 -6.06 -5.85
CA GLY A 228 16.12 -5.21 -6.90
C GLY A 228 15.05 -4.49 -7.72
N THR A 229 13.89 -5.11 -7.95
CA THR A 229 12.77 -4.46 -8.65
C THR A 229 12.19 -3.28 -7.87
N HIS A 230 12.13 -3.35 -6.53
CA HIS A 230 11.67 -2.25 -5.68
C HIS A 230 12.67 -1.08 -5.63
N LEU A 231 13.97 -1.35 -5.72
CA LEU A 231 14.99 -0.30 -5.82
C LEU A 231 15.00 0.35 -7.22
N GLY A 232 14.64 -0.40 -8.26
CA GLY A 232 14.52 0.07 -9.64
C GLY A 232 15.27 -0.81 -10.62
N LYS A 233 14.99 -0.64 -11.91
CA LYS A 233 15.45 -1.54 -12.96
C LYS A 233 16.97 -1.79 -12.92
N ALA A 234 17.77 -0.77 -12.63
CA ALA A 234 19.24 -0.89 -12.56
C ALA A 234 19.77 -1.73 -11.39
N TYR A 235 18.96 -1.97 -10.36
CA TYR A 235 19.34 -2.77 -9.19
C TYR A 235 18.76 -4.20 -9.24
N THR A 236 18.10 -4.58 -10.33
CA THR A 236 17.78 -6.01 -10.57
C THR A 236 19.05 -6.77 -10.93
N PHE A 237 19.09 -8.10 -10.76
CA PHE A 237 20.26 -8.90 -11.12
C PHE A 237 20.71 -8.71 -12.60
N PRO A 238 19.81 -8.75 -13.61
CA PRO A 238 20.17 -8.36 -14.98
C PRO A 238 20.41 -6.84 -15.12
N GLY A 239 19.76 -6.04 -14.28
CA GLY A 239 19.93 -4.59 -14.22
C GLY A 239 21.34 -4.16 -13.86
N LEU A 240 21.93 -4.78 -12.84
CA LEU A 240 23.30 -4.53 -12.40
C LEU A 240 24.30 -4.78 -13.52
N GLN A 241 24.09 -5.85 -14.30
CA GLN A 241 24.92 -6.16 -15.46
C GLN A 241 24.75 -5.11 -16.56
N LYS A 242 23.51 -4.78 -16.91
CA LYS A 242 23.19 -3.92 -18.06
C LYS A 242 23.42 -2.42 -17.82
N HIS A 243 23.06 -1.93 -16.64
CA HIS A 243 22.99 -0.50 -16.30
C HIS A 243 24.09 -0.05 -15.33
N ARG A 244 24.78 -0.99 -14.68
CA ARG A 244 25.86 -0.71 -13.72
C ARG A 244 27.18 -1.40 -14.07
N GLY A 245 27.22 -2.15 -15.18
CA GLY A 245 28.44 -2.79 -15.69
C GLY A 245 28.97 -3.93 -14.82
N VAL A 246 28.16 -4.45 -13.89
CA VAL A 246 28.60 -5.54 -13.00
C VAL A 246 28.82 -6.80 -13.81
N ASN A 247 30.02 -7.37 -13.77
CA ASN A 247 30.36 -8.55 -14.55
C ASN A 247 29.91 -9.84 -13.84
N TYR A 248 29.17 -10.69 -14.56
CA TYR A 248 28.70 -11.97 -14.04
C TYR A 248 28.82 -13.10 -15.06
N SER A 249 29.41 -14.21 -14.64
CA SER A 249 29.49 -15.46 -15.39
C SER A 249 29.15 -16.64 -14.48
N PRO A 250 28.06 -17.40 -14.74
CA PRO A 250 27.59 -18.48 -13.86
C PRO A 250 28.69 -19.49 -13.48
N LYS A 251 29.48 -19.95 -14.47
CA LYS A 251 30.54 -20.94 -14.25
C LYS A 251 31.66 -20.44 -13.34
N ARG A 252 31.95 -19.14 -13.37
CA ARG A 252 33.01 -18.49 -12.58
C ARG A 252 32.50 -18.12 -11.19
N ASP A 253 31.29 -17.57 -11.12
CA ASP A 253 30.84 -16.77 -9.98
C ASP A 253 29.91 -17.53 -9.04
N ASP A 254 29.08 -18.45 -9.52
CA ASP A 254 27.99 -19.05 -8.71
C ASP A 254 28.49 -19.74 -7.44
N LYS A 255 29.62 -20.46 -7.53
CA LYS A 255 30.22 -21.09 -6.34
C LYS A 255 30.67 -20.07 -5.30
N ARG A 256 31.19 -18.93 -5.75
CA ARG A 256 31.66 -17.86 -4.86
C ARG A 256 30.47 -17.10 -4.26
N ILE A 257 29.42 -16.84 -5.05
CA ILE A 257 28.16 -16.25 -4.57
C ILE A 257 27.52 -17.16 -3.52
N GLN A 258 27.40 -18.46 -3.78
CA GLN A 258 26.84 -19.42 -2.82
C GLN A 258 27.64 -19.45 -1.51
N LYS A 259 28.97 -19.45 -1.58
CA LYS A 259 29.82 -19.38 -0.38
C LYS A 259 29.62 -18.08 0.42
N LEU A 260 29.52 -16.93 -0.26
CA LEU A 260 29.26 -15.64 0.38
C LEU A 260 27.87 -15.59 1.03
N MET A 261 26.90 -16.31 0.48
CA MET A 261 25.57 -16.45 1.08
C MET A 261 25.57 -17.37 2.30
N GLU A 262 26.37 -18.44 2.30
CA GLU A 262 26.55 -19.33 3.46
C GLU A 262 27.28 -18.62 4.61
N GLN A 263 28.31 -17.84 4.30
CA GLN A 263 29.12 -17.11 5.30
C GLN A 263 28.36 -15.95 5.98
N ALA A 264 27.37 -15.36 5.29
CA ALA A 264 26.50 -14.34 5.88
C ALA A 264 25.53 -14.89 6.94
N ILE A 265 25.34 -16.22 6.99
CA ILE A 265 24.50 -16.91 7.99
C ILE A 265 25.31 -17.22 9.28
N GLU A 266 26.63 -17.35 9.19
CA GLU A 266 27.50 -17.77 10.31
C GLU A 266 28.05 -16.63 11.19
N ASN A 267 27.85 -15.36 10.81
CA ASN A 267 28.24 -14.20 11.63
C ASN A 267 27.00 -13.49 12.24
N PRO A 268 26.46 -13.95 13.38
CA PRO A 268 25.46 -13.20 14.13
C PRO A 268 26.13 -12.24 15.13
N THR A 269 25.87 -10.93 15.03
CA THR A 269 25.87 -10.05 16.21
C THR A 269 24.69 -10.42 17.12
N PRO A 270 24.81 -10.23 18.45
CA PRO A 270 24.38 -11.23 19.42
C PRO A 270 22.88 -11.23 19.68
N ALA A 271 22.28 -12.42 19.55
CA ALA A 271 20.96 -12.75 20.10
C ALA A 271 21.11 -13.30 21.53
N VAL A 272 20.18 -12.87 22.38
CA VAL A 272 19.92 -13.34 23.76
C VAL A 272 19.59 -14.85 23.74
N PRO A 273 20.01 -15.66 24.74
CA PRO A 273 19.97 -17.12 24.64
C PRO A 273 18.57 -17.70 24.92
N ALA A 274 18.15 -18.60 24.03
CA ALA A 274 16.96 -19.45 24.19
C ALA A 274 17.20 -20.54 25.25
N LYS A 275 16.22 -20.73 26.14
CA LYS A 275 16.16 -21.86 27.07
C LYS A 275 15.63 -23.12 26.38
N GLN A 276 16.14 -24.25 26.87
CA GLN A 276 15.94 -25.62 26.45
C GLN A 276 14.53 -26.18 26.71
N ASP A 277 14.31 -27.32 26.05
CA ASP A 277 13.24 -28.33 26.18
C ASP A 277 12.02 -28.09 25.25
N ASP A 278 11.55 -29.05 24.43
CA ASP A 278 11.49 -30.48 24.69
C ASP A 278 11.40 -31.35 23.42
N LYS A 279 11.89 -32.58 23.55
CA LYS A 279 11.98 -33.62 22.52
C LYS A 279 10.62 -34.27 22.24
N ARG A 280 10.03 -34.06 21.05
CA ARG A 280 9.04 -34.96 20.43
C ARG A 280 8.63 -34.39 19.07
N ILE A 281 9.19 -34.92 17.98
CA ILE A 281 8.60 -35.11 16.62
C ILE A 281 9.73 -35.72 15.78
N GLN A 282 10.09 -36.95 16.11
CA GLN A 282 10.85 -37.83 15.22
C GLN A 282 10.32 -39.25 15.41
N LYS A 283 9.00 -39.39 15.26
CA LYS A 283 8.30 -40.68 15.22
C LYS A 283 6.87 -40.45 14.76
N LEU A 284 6.67 -40.29 13.45
CA LEU A 284 5.41 -40.57 12.72
C LEU A 284 5.53 -40.19 11.21
N MET A 285 6.70 -40.41 10.61
CA MET A 285 6.81 -40.61 9.16
C MET A 285 7.07 -42.09 8.93
N GLU A 286 5.99 -42.87 8.81
CA GLU A 286 5.87 -44.08 8.00
C GLU A 286 4.50 -44.69 8.31
N GLN A 287 3.76 -45.04 7.25
CA GLN A 287 2.38 -45.54 7.21
C GLN A 287 1.31 -44.45 6.99
N THR A 288 1.14 -44.03 5.75
CA THR A 288 0.03 -44.50 4.88
C THR A 288 0.25 -43.94 3.48
N VAL A 289 0.56 -44.83 2.53
CA VAL A 289 0.49 -44.59 1.09
C VAL A 289 -0.97 -44.81 0.66
N GLU A 290 -1.39 -44.09 -0.39
CA GLU A 290 -2.70 -44.10 -1.06
C GLU A 290 -3.76 -43.13 -0.51
N ASN A 291 -3.75 -41.91 -1.03
CA ASN A 291 -4.80 -41.51 -1.98
C ASN A 291 -4.41 -40.27 -2.79
N ASN A 292 -4.49 -40.43 -4.11
CA ASN A 292 -4.33 -39.37 -5.11
C ASN A 292 -5.40 -38.29 -4.92
N THR A 293 -4.99 -37.04 -4.68
CA THR A 293 -5.68 -35.88 -5.26
C THR A 293 -4.70 -34.70 -5.39
N SER A 294 -4.38 -34.37 -6.65
CA SER A 294 -3.89 -33.09 -7.20
C SER A 294 -3.18 -32.12 -6.24
N ALA A 295 -1.86 -32.28 -6.12
CA ALA A 295 -0.99 -31.28 -5.48
C ALA A 295 -0.93 -30.00 -6.34
N VAL A 296 -1.62 -28.96 -5.87
CA VAL A 296 -1.50 -27.60 -6.39
C VAL A 296 -0.16 -27.03 -5.99
N THR A 297 0.64 -26.68 -6.99
CA THR A 297 1.94 -26.02 -6.90
C THR A 297 1.83 -24.70 -6.12
N GLN A 298 2.19 -24.68 -4.85
CA GLN A 298 2.27 -23.45 -4.05
C GLN A 298 3.35 -22.54 -4.63
N THR A 299 2.90 -21.44 -5.24
CA THR A 299 3.77 -20.40 -5.79
C THR A 299 3.83 -19.23 -4.81
N ASN A 300 5.06 -18.93 -4.38
CA ASN A 300 5.43 -17.96 -3.36
C ASN A 300 5.25 -16.50 -3.81
N SER A 301 4.05 -15.98 -3.65
CA SER A 301 3.67 -14.56 -3.76
C SER A 301 2.38 -14.36 -2.95
N LEU A 302 2.06 -13.12 -2.58
CA LEU A 302 0.70 -12.81 -2.10
C LEU A 302 -0.31 -13.49 -3.03
N PRO A 303 -1.38 -14.13 -2.49
CA PRO A 303 -2.37 -14.78 -3.32
C PRO A 303 -2.80 -13.85 -4.44
N THR A 304 -2.83 -14.34 -5.68
CA THR A 304 -3.19 -13.50 -6.82
C THR A 304 -4.60 -12.95 -6.59
N ARG A 305 -4.71 -11.63 -6.61
CA ARG A 305 -5.99 -10.94 -6.53
C ARG A 305 -6.87 -11.36 -7.71
N GLU A 306 -8.09 -11.78 -7.42
CA GLU A 306 -9.09 -12.16 -8.41
C GLU A 306 -10.29 -11.21 -8.36
N PRO A 307 -10.33 -10.17 -9.22
CA PRO A 307 -11.39 -9.16 -9.20
C PRO A 307 -12.80 -9.71 -9.45
N THR A 308 -12.92 -10.80 -10.21
CA THR A 308 -14.23 -11.39 -10.55
C THR A 308 -14.95 -11.97 -9.33
N ASN A 309 -14.18 -12.46 -8.35
CA ASN A 309 -14.70 -13.03 -7.10
C ASN A 309 -15.01 -11.97 -6.03
N TRP A 310 -14.54 -10.72 -6.21
CA TRP A 310 -14.61 -9.69 -5.18
C TRP A 310 -16.05 -9.36 -4.76
N GLU A 311 -16.96 -9.24 -5.71
CA GLU A 311 -18.34 -8.82 -5.39
C GLU A 311 -19.03 -9.83 -4.48
N GLN A 312 -18.86 -11.12 -4.75
CA GLN A 312 -19.42 -12.18 -3.90
C GLN A 312 -18.76 -12.18 -2.52
N ILE A 313 -17.43 -12.02 -2.44
CA ILE A 313 -16.72 -11.98 -1.15
C ILE A 313 -17.13 -10.77 -0.32
N ARG A 314 -17.28 -9.61 -0.94
CA ARG A 314 -17.74 -8.39 -0.27
C ARG A 314 -19.16 -8.57 0.28
N LEU A 315 -20.05 -9.17 -0.50
CA LEU A 315 -21.42 -9.47 -0.04
C LEU A 315 -21.42 -10.47 1.12
N ASN A 316 -20.62 -11.54 1.04
CA ASN A 316 -20.50 -12.52 2.12
C ASN A 316 -19.98 -11.87 3.41
N LEU A 317 -18.92 -11.07 3.33
CA LEU A 317 -18.37 -10.36 4.49
C LEU A 317 -19.38 -9.39 5.09
N SER A 318 -20.11 -8.65 4.26
CA SER A 318 -21.13 -7.72 4.71
C SER A 318 -22.32 -8.42 5.36
N GLN A 319 -22.77 -9.55 4.82
CA GLN A 319 -23.92 -10.30 5.34
C GLN A 319 -23.57 -11.11 6.60
N GLN A 320 -22.44 -11.80 6.59
CA GLN A 320 -22.03 -12.70 7.68
C GLN A 320 -21.54 -11.93 8.91
N TYR A 321 -20.77 -10.87 8.70
CA TYR A 321 -20.13 -10.11 9.79
C TYR A 321 -20.74 -8.72 9.97
N ASN A 322 -21.83 -8.39 9.27
CA ASN A 322 -22.50 -7.08 9.34
C ASN A 322 -21.56 -5.90 9.05
N LEU A 323 -20.54 -6.12 8.21
CA LEU A 323 -19.51 -5.12 7.90
C LEU A 323 -20.00 -4.11 6.84
N PRO A 324 -19.74 -2.80 7.01
CA PRO A 324 -20.14 -1.79 6.03
C PRO A 324 -19.47 -1.98 4.67
N ASN A 325 -20.28 -2.01 3.61
CA ASN A 325 -19.79 -2.16 2.24
C ASN A 325 -18.82 -1.06 1.81
N SER A 326 -18.97 0.16 2.34
CA SER A 326 -18.04 1.27 2.11
C SER A 326 -16.64 0.97 2.62
N LEU A 327 -16.54 0.46 3.86
CA LEU A 327 -15.29 0.06 4.49
C LEU A 327 -14.62 -1.08 3.71
N LEU A 328 -15.36 -2.15 3.39
CA LEU A 328 -14.85 -3.27 2.60
C LEU A 328 -14.33 -2.83 1.22
N THR A 329 -15.04 -1.92 0.56
CA THR A 329 -14.64 -1.38 -0.74
C THR A 329 -13.35 -0.58 -0.65
N GLU A 330 -13.17 0.22 0.40
CA GLU A 330 -11.95 1.00 0.60
C GLU A 330 -10.72 0.11 0.79
N LEU A 331 -10.84 -0.96 1.60
CA LEU A 331 -9.76 -1.92 1.82
C LEU A 331 -9.37 -2.64 0.52
N TYR A 332 -10.34 -2.98 -0.31
CA TYR A 332 -10.10 -3.55 -1.64
C TYR A 332 -9.40 -2.59 -2.59
N GLU A 333 -9.77 -1.32 -2.59
CA GLU A 333 -9.11 -0.31 -3.41
C GLU A 333 -7.65 -0.08 -2.98
N LYS A 334 -7.37 -0.18 -1.68
CA LYS A 334 -6.02 -0.09 -1.11
C LYS A 334 -5.21 -1.39 -1.25
N GLY A 335 -5.86 -2.50 -1.62
CA GLY A 335 -5.22 -3.81 -1.74
C GLY A 335 -4.96 -4.50 -0.40
N TRP A 336 -5.60 -4.03 0.69
CA TRP A 336 -5.46 -4.57 2.04
C TRP A 336 -6.41 -5.74 2.31
N LEU A 337 -7.48 -5.86 1.52
CA LEU A 337 -8.44 -6.95 1.54
C LEU A 337 -8.82 -7.30 0.10
N TYR A 338 -8.75 -8.57 -0.31
CA TYR A 338 -9.17 -8.95 -1.65
C TYR A 338 -9.61 -10.41 -1.75
N ALA A 339 -10.24 -10.77 -2.86
CA ALA A 339 -10.63 -12.15 -3.14
C ALA A 339 -9.47 -12.93 -3.79
N SER A 340 -9.19 -14.13 -3.28
CA SER A 340 -8.28 -15.09 -3.93
C SER A 340 -8.94 -15.73 -5.16
N GLN A 341 -8.13 -16.41 -5.98
CA GLN A 341 -8.61 -17.25 -7.08
C GLN A 341 -9.53 -18.39 -6.59
N THR A 342 -9.33 -18.87 -5.36
CA THR A 342 -10.16 -19.89 -4.72
C THR A 342 -11.44 -19.33 -4.09
N GLY A 343 -11.70 -18.03 -4.22
CA GLY A 343 -12.90 -17.39 -3.70
C GLY A 343 -12.89 -17.22 -2.18
N GLN A 344 -11.72 -17.00 -1.58
CA GLN A 344 -11.57 -16.68 -0.15
C GLN A 344 -11.16 -15.23 0.06
N ALA A 345 -11.50 -14.66 1.22
CA ALA A 345 -11.07 -13.31 1.58
C ALA A 345 -9.64 -13.34 2.13
N ILE A 346 -8.76 -12.53 1.54
CA ILE A 346 -7.35 -12.40 1.91
C ILE A 346 -7.12 -11.02 2.52
N PHE A 347 -6.67 -10.99 3.76
CA PHE A 347 -6.29 -9.80 4.52
C PHE A 347 -4.77 -9.67 4.49
N VAL A 348 -4.27 -8.55 4.00
CA VAL A 348 -2.82 -8.32 3.88
C VAL A 348 -2.29 -7.75 5.19
N GLU A 349 -1.31 -8.45 5.77
CA GLU A 349 -0.56 -7.95 6.92
C GLU A 349 0.62 -7.12 6.43
N ARG A 350 0.91 -6.04 7.15
CA ARG A 350 1.94 -5.08 6.76
C ARG A 350 2.58 -4.42 7.98
N THR A 351 3.81 -3.93 7.80
CA THR A 351 4.48 -3.07 8.81
C THR A 351 3.78 -1.71 8.91
N LEU A 352 4.15 -0.90 9.90
CA LEU A 352 3.66 0.50 10.02
C LEU A 352 4.02 1.38 8.80
N ASP A 353 5.04 0.99 8.03
CA ASP A 353 5.45 1.65 6.77
C ASP A 353 4.72 1.09 5.54
N ASP A 354 3.60 0.40 5.73
CA ASP A 354 2.77 -0.24 4.69
C ASP A 354 3.51 -1.30 3.84
N LEU A 355 4.61 -1.88 4.35
CA LEU A 355 5.31 -2.99 3.67
C LEU A 355 4.58 -4.32 3.94
N PRO A 356 4.09 -5.05 2.92
CA PRO A 356 3.42 -6.33 3.12
C PRO A 356 4.36 -7.38 3.71
N THR A 357 3.94 -8.07 4.77
CA THR A 357 4.74 -9.07 5.49
C THR A 357 4.16 -10.47 5.36
N LEU A 358 2.86 -10.61 5.56
CA LEU A 358 2.11 -11.86 5.54
C LEU A 358 0.71 -11.61 4.96
N ALA A 359 -0.10 -12.65 4.84
CA ALA A 359 -1.52 -12.49 4.65
C ALA A 359 -2.29 -13.49 5.52
N LYS A 360 -3.52 -13.14 5.89
CA LYS A 360 -4.46 -14.03 6.55
C LYS A 360 -5.61 -14.34 5.60
N GLN A 361 -5.84 -15.63 5.35
CA GLN A 361 -7.03 -16.10 4.65
C GLN A 361 -8.14 -16.33 5.66
N LEU A 362 -9.31 -15.74 5.42
CA LEU A 362 -10.50 -16.06 6.18
C LEU A 362 -11.12 -17.34 5.62
N GLU A 363 -11.24 -18.36 6.46
CA GLU A 363 -11.89 -19.63 6.12
C GLU A 363 -13.41 -19.53 6.26
N PRO A 364 -14.18 -20.39 5.58
CA PRO A 364 -15.64 -20.45 5.74
C PRO A 364 -16.12 -20.70 7.18
N THR A 365 -15.28 -21.31 8.02
CA THR A 365 -15.54 -21.53 9.44
C THR A 365 -15.46 -20.27 10.29
N GLY A 366 -14.95 -19.16 9.74
CA GLY A 366 -14.68 -17.91 10.45
C GLY A 366 -13.27 -17.81 11.03
N ASN A 367 -12.47 -18.87 10.95
CA ASN A 367 -11.09 -18.88 11.41
C ASN A 367 -10.13 -18.29 10.36
N PHE A 368 -8.97 -17.83 10.82
CA PHE A 368 -7.92 -17.33 9.93
C PHE A 368 -6.78 -18.33 9.75
N THR A 369 -6.37 -18.54 8.50
CA THR A 369 -5.16 -19.29 8.14
C THR A 369 -4.08 -18.31 7.71
N ALA A 370 -2.92 -18.35 8.36
CA ALA A 370 -1.77 -17.55 7.96
C ALA A 370 -1.17 -18.06 6.63
N ILE A 371 -0.90 -17.15 5.72
CA ILE A 371 -0.19 -17.38 4.46
C ILE A 371 1.17 -16.70 4.58
N THR A 372 2.21 -17.53 4.66
CA THR A 372 3.60 -17.08 4.73
C THR A 372 4.12 -16.64 3.36
N LEU A 373 4.80 -15.50 3.32
CA LEU A 373 5.48 -14.98 2.13
C LEU A 373 6.98 -15.32 2.25
N ASN A 374 7.61 -15.86 1.20
CA ASN A 374 9.02 -16.28 1.22
C ASN A 374 10.01 -15.09 1.18
N SER A 375 10.29 -14.54 2.35
CA SER A 375 11.58 -14.01 2.82
C SER A 375 11.40 -13.86 4.33
N GLU A 376 12.41 -14.15 5.15
CA GLU A 376 12.32 -14.16 6.63
C GLU A 376 11.27 -13.17 7.13
N ALA A 377 10.22 -13.71 7.76
CA ALA A 377 9.11 -12.92 8.25
C ALA A 377 9.70 -11.76 9.05
N THR A 378 9.60 -10.53 8.52
CA THR A 378 9.62 -9.37 9.40
C THR A 378 8.38 -9.55 10.26
N LYS A 379 8.56 -10.16 11.43
CA LYS A 379 7.47 -10.54 12.32
C LYS A 379 6.70 -9.31 12.82
N ASN A 380 7.23 -8.11 12.58
CA ASN A 380 6.71 -6.82 13.01
C ASN A 380 5.57 -6.26 12.11
N GLY A 381 4.83 -7.12 11.41
CA GLY A 381 3.72 -6.71 10.54
C GLY A 381 2.43 -7.42 10.91
N SER A 382 1.31 -6.70 10.81
CA SER A 382 -0.02 -7.23 11.08
C SER A 382 -1.06 -6.59 10.17
N PHE A 383 -2.30 -7.07 10.20
CA PHE A 383 -3.41 -6.32 9.64
C PHE A 383 -3.74 -5.14 10.57
N TRP A 384 -3.64 -3.92 10.05
CA TRP A 384 -3.96 -2.71 10.79
C TRP A 384 -4.62 -1.66 9.91
N ILE A 385 -5.28 -0.68 10.51
CA ILE A 385 -5.87 0.50 9.85
C ILE A 385 -5.63 1.71 10.78
N ALA A 386 -5.24 2.84 10.23
CA ALA A 386 -5.08 4.08 11.00
C ALA A 386 -5.84 5.24 10.35
N THR A 387 -6.20 6.23 11.17
CA THR A 387 -6.67 7.54 10.68
C THR A 387 -5.55 8.32 9.99
N ASP A 388 -5.89 9.19 9.05
CA ASP A 388 -4.92 10.02 8.28
C ASP A 388 -4.22 11.14 9.10
N ALA A 389 -4.47 11.20 10.41
CA ALA A 389 -3.86 12.15 11.35
C ALA A 389 -2.82 11.45 12.23
N THR A 390 -1.98 12.23 12.93
CA THR A 390 -1.05 11.70 13.93
C THR A 390 -1.82 10.87 14.95
N VAL A 391 -1.46 9.59 15.09
CA VAL A 391 -2.14 8.65 15.98
C VAL A 391 -1.96 9.09 17.43
N GLU A 392 -3.08 9.24 18.13
CA GLU A 392 -3.15 9.59 19.56
C GLU A 392 -3.66 8.41 20.41
N ARG A 393 -4.30 7.42 19.78
CA ARG A 393 -4.87 6.22 20.41
C ARG A 393 -4.54 4.98 19.59
N ALA A 394 -4.24 3.87 20.26
CA ALA A 394 -4.10 2.56 19.63
C ALA A 394 -5.07 1.55 20.24
N VAL A 395 -5.69 0.72 19.41
CA VAL A 395 -6.61 -0.34 19.82
C VAL A 395 -6.10 -1.68 19.27
N LEU A 396 -5.71 -2.58 20.16
CA LEU A 396 -5.24 -3.92 19.85
C LEU A 396 -6.42 -4.90 19.87
N LEU A 397 -6.61 -5.63 18.78
CA LEU A 397 -7.77 -6.50 18.52
C LEU A 397 -7.31 -7.92 18.16
N SER A 398 -8.16 -8.93 18.34
CA SER A 398 -7.76 -10.34 18.14
C SER A 398 -7.49 -10.67 16.67
N ASP A 399 -8.25 -10.09 15.75
CA ASP A 399 -8.22 -10.47 14.35
C ASP A 399 -8.74 -9.36 13.42
N PRO A 400 -8.57 -9.50 12.09
CA PRO A 400 -9.05 -8.52 11.14
C PRO A 400 -10.56 -8.25 11.17
N ILE A 401 -11.42 -9.23 11.47
CA ILE A 401 -12.88 -8.99 11.55
C ILE A 401 -13.21 -8.10 12.75
N GLU A 402 -12.55 -8.33 13.89
CA GLU A 402 -12.71 -7.51 15.09
C GLU A 402 -12.20 -6.07 14.87
N VAL A 403 -11.09 -5.90 14.13
CA VAL A 403 -10.63 -4.58 13.63
C VAL A 403 -11.72 -3.85 12.85
N LEU A 404 -12.31 -4.51 11.85
CA LEU A 404 -13.35 -3.89 11.03
C LEU A 404 -14.64 -3.64 11.82
N SER A 405 -14.94 -4.50 12.78
CA SER A 405 -16.15 -4.39 13.60
C SER A 405 -16.09 -3.19 14.53
N VAL A 406 -14.95 -2.95 15.17
CA VAL A 406 -14.71 -1.76 15.99
C VAL A 406 -14.82 -0.48 15.16
N ILE A 407 -14.17 -0.44 13.98
CA ILE A 407 -14.25 0.72 13.08
C ILE A 407 -15.71 1.00 12.68
N ALA A 408 -16.48 -0.04 12.39
CA ALA A 408 -17.90 0.09 12.07
C ALA A 408 -18.71 0.63 13.26
N LEU A 409 -18.48 0.14 14.48
CA LEU A 409 -19.12 0.65 15.70
C LEU A 409 -18.77 2.12 15.95
N GLU A 410 -17.49 2.49 15.90
CA GLU A 410 -17.02 3.86 16.11
C GLU A 410 -17.47 4.81 15.01
N SER A 411 -17.75 4.32 13.79
CA SER A 411 -18.27 5.16 12.69
C SER A 411 -19.64 5.78 12.99
N THR A 412 -20.35 5.25 14.00
CA THR A 412 -21.64 5.78 14.48
C THR A 412 -21.50 6.94 15.46
N VAL A 413 -20.28 7.20 15.94
CA VAL A 413 -19.93 8.31 16.81
C VAL A 413 -19.52 9.53 15.97
N ASP A 414 -19.85 10.72 16.45
CA ASP A 414 -19.43 11.98 15.84
C ASP A 414 -17.92 11.99 15.59
N LYS A 415 -17.51 12.48 14.41
CA LYS A 415 -16.09 12.52 14.01
C LYS A 415 -15.25 13.39 14.93
N GLU A 416 -15.80 14.50 15.40
CA GLU A 416 -15.09 15.45 16.27
C GLU A 416 -14.85 14.89 17.69
N LYS A 417 -15.55 13.80 18.05
CA LYS A 417 -15.39 13.12 19.34
C LYS A 417 -14.44 11.93 19.27
N ARG A 418 -13.86 11.63 18.11
CA ARG A 418 -13.00 10.46 17.90
C ARG A 418 -11.54 10.88 17.89
N LYS A 419 -10.73 10.25 18.71
CA LYS A 419 -9.28 10.39 18.67
C LYS A 419 -8.72 9.78 17.37
N PRO A 420 -7.70 10.38 16.75
CA PRO A 420 -6.90 9.72 15.72
C PRO A 420 -6.39 8.35 16.21
N THR A 421 -6.91 7.27 15.62
CA THR A 421 -6.76 5.92 16.16
C THR A 421 -6.05 5.00 15.18
N LEU A 422 -5.12 4.19 15.70
CA LEU A 422 -4.56 2.99 15.07
C LEU A 422 -5.32 1.75 15.58
N TYR A 423 -5.90 0.97 14.68
CA TYR A 423 -6.49 -0.33 14.97
C TYR A 423 -5.55 -1.42 14.47
N TRP A 424 -5.13 -2.31 15.35
CA TRP A 424 -4.09 -3.30 15.07
C TRP A 424 -4.55 -4.70 15.48
N SER A 425 -4.58 -5.64 14.55
CA SER A 425 -4.86 -7.05 14.91
C SER A 425 -3.62 -7.71 15.53
N VAL A 426 -3.80 -8.60 16.49
CA VAL A 426 -2.70 -9.26 17.19
C VAL A 426 -2.90 -10.77 17.08
N GLY A 427 -2.09 -11.42 16.25
CA GLY A 427 -2.02 -12.88 16.19
C GLY A 427 -0.91 -13.47 17.07
N ASP A 428 0.15 -12.70 17.33
CA ASP A 428 1.31 -13.07 18.14
C ASP A 428 1.90 -11.79 18.78
N SER A 429 2.51 -11.95 19.96
CA SER A 429 3.30 -10.94 20.67
C SER A 429 4.36 -10.28 19.79
N GLU A 430 5.01 -11.04 18.90
CA GLU A 430 6.07 -10.54 18.01
C GLU A 430 5.55 -9.58 16.93
N GLN A 431 4.23 -9.58 16.67
CA GLN A 431 3.58 -8.67 15.71
C GLN A 431 3.29 -7.29 16.29
N ILE A 432 3.55 -7.07 17.58
CA ILE A 432 3.17 -5.83 18.26
C ILE A 432 4.27 -4.79 18.10
N PRO A 433 3.99 -3.60 17.55
CA PRO A 433 5.00 -2.55 17.36
C PRO A 433 5.26 -1.80 18.67
N LEU A 434 5.88 -2.47 19.64
CA LEU A 434 6.06 -1.99 21.02
C LEU A 434 6.70 -0.60 21.10
N GLU A 435 7.75 -0.33 20.32
CA GLU A 435 8.43 0.97 20.30
C GLU A 435 7.48 2.11 19.93
N PHE A 436 6.64 1.91 18.91
CA PHE A 436 5.63 2.88 18.48
C PHE A 436 4.52 3.05 19.53
N LEU A 437 4.04 1.94 20.11
CA LEU A 437 2.95 1.97 21.10
C LEU A 437 3.37 2.60 22.44
N ARG A 438 4.65 2.51 22.83
CA ARG A 438 5.18 3.20 24.02
C ARG A 438 5.12 4.72 23.92
N ALA A 439 5.11 5.26 22.69
CA ALA A 439 5.00 6.70 22.44
C ALA A 439 3.54 7.20 22.36
N ILE A 440 2.56 6.30 22.49
CA ILE A 440 1.13 6.63 22.43
C ILE A 440 0.55 6.64 23.85
N ASP A 441 -0.09 7.76 24.20
CA ASP A 441 -0.66 7.97 25.54
C ASP A 441 -1.81 7.00 25.86
N THR A 442 -2.62 6.65 24.87
CA THR A 442 -3.79 5.79 25.04
C THR A 442 -3.65 4.49 24.24
N VAL A 443 -3.37 3.37 24.91
CA VAL A 443 -3.38 2.03 24.30
C VAL A 443 -4.51 1.20 24.91
N VAL A 444 -5.37 0.61 24.09
CA VAL A 444 -6.51 -0.20 24.52
C VAL A 444 -6.31 -1.63 24.03
N ILE A 445 -6.37 -2.60 24.94
CA ILE A 445 -6.33 -4.03 24.61
C ILE A 445 -7.76 -4.55 24.59
N ALA A 446 -8.28 -4.81 23.40
CA ALA A 446 -9.69 -5.00 23.11
C ALA A 446 -10.01 -6.42 22.61
N PHE A 447 -9.39 -7.45 23.20
CA PHE A 447 -9.53 -8.82 22.70
C PHE A 447 -10.88 -9.45 23.09
N LYS A 448 -11.43 -10.25 22.18
CA LYS A 448 -12.60 -11.10 22.42
C LYS A 448 -12.33 -12.09 23.55
N ASN A 449 -13.29 -12.28 24.46
CA ASN A 449 -13.13 -13.28 25.52
C ASN A 449 -13.24 -14.68 24.93
N ASN A 450 -12.41 -15.60 25.44
CA ASN A 450 -12.45 -17.06 25.20
C ASN A 450 -11.46 -17.65 24.18
N GLU A 451 -10.30 -17.02 24.00
CA GLU A 451 -9.15 -17.70 23.38
C GLU A 451 -7.91 -17.54 24.26
N LYS A 452 -6.87 -18.30 23.95
CA LYS A 452 -5.60 -18.40 24.67
C LYS A 452 -4.78 -17.10 24.59
N VAL A 453 -5.35 -15.99 25.06
CA VAL A 453 -4.81 -14.64 24.97
C VAL A 453 -4.61 -13.99 26.35
N GLU A 454 -4.97 -14.64 27.45
CA GLU A 454 -4.74 -14.04 28.78
C GLU A 454 -3.24 -13.90 29.07
N ASP A 455 -2.43 -14.90 28.71
CA ASP A 455 -0.96 -14.83 28.80
C ASP A 455 -0.41 -13.71 27.90
N LEU A 456 -0.91 -13.60 26.67
CA LEU A 456 -0.54 -12.52 25.75
C LEU A 456 -0.93 -11.13 26.29
N ILE A 457 -2.08 -10.99 26.93
CA ILE A 457 -2.49 -9.72 27.55
C ILE A 457 -1.54 -9.35 28.70
N VAL A 458 -1.13 -10.33 29.51
CA VAL A 458 -0.14 -10.12 30.58
C VAL A 458 1.20 -9.67 30.00
N GLU A 459 1.67 -10.29 28.92
CA GLU A 459 2.89 -9.88 28.21
C GLU A 459 2.78 -8.45 27.66
N ILE A 460 1.66 -8.10 27.02
CA ILE A 460 1.42 -6.75 26.50
C ILE A 460 1.42 -5.73 27.64
N LEU A 461 0.74 -6.00 28.75
CA LEU A 461 0.67 -5.09 29.90
C LEU A 461 2.03 -4.91 30.59
N ALA A 462 2.89 -5.94 30.56
CA ALA A 462 4.26 -5.83 31.06
C ALA A 462 5.11 -4.87 30.22
N GLU A 463 4.94 -4.88 28.90
CA GLU A 463 5.68 -4.04 27.95
C GLU A 463 5.06 -2.64 27.73
N LEU A 464 3.75 -2.52 27.96
CA LEU A 464 2.93 -1.31 27.79
C LEU A 464 2.07 -1.08 29.04
N PRO A 465 2.66 -0.61 30.16
CA PRO A 465 1.93 -0.44 31.43
C PRO A 465 0.83 0.64 31.37
N GLN A 466 0.85 1.52 30.36
CA GLN A 466 -0.20 2.50 30.09
C GLN A 466 -1.44 1.89 29.42
N ALA A 467 -1.36 0.64 28.93
CA ALA A 467 -2.44 0.01 28.20
C ALA A 467 -3.62 -0.37 29.13
N LYS A 468 -4.85 -0.23 28.62
CA LYS A 468 -6.08 -0.55 29.35
C LYS A 468 -6.80 -1.71 28.68
N LYS A 469 -7.12 -2.76 29.45
CA LYS A 469 -7.94 -3.89 28.97
C LYS A 469 -9.40 -3.48 28.91
N VAL A 470 -10.04 -3.67 27.75
CA VAL A 470 -11.47 -3.51 27.54
C VAL A 470 -12.01 -4.79 26.90
N SER A 471 -13.04 -5.38 27.50
CA SER A 471 -13.57 -6.66 27.04
C SER A 471 -14.92 -6.48 26.32
N PRO A 472 -15.08 -7.00 25.10
CA PRO A 472 -16.37 -7.07 24.40
C PRO A 472 -17.19 -8.32 24.77
N GLY A 473 -16.78 -9.11 25.77
CA GLY A 473 -17.41 -10.37 26.10
C GLY A 473 -17.09 -11.50 25.11
N GLU A 474 -17.78 -12.63 25.25
CA GLU A 474 -17.55 -13.85 24.44
C GLU A 474 -17.97 -13.71 22.97
N ALA A 475 -18.94 -12.83 22.69
CA ALA A 475 -19.42 -12.60 21.34
C ALA A 475 -18.46 -11.74 20.50
N GLY A 476 -17.51 -11.05 21.13
CA GLY A 476 -16.60 -10.11 20.45
C GLY A 476 -17.28 -8.81 20.01
N TRP A 477 -16.48 -7.92 19.44
CA TRP A 477 -16.95 -6.69 18.81
C TRP A 477 -17.83 -6.98 17.59
N ASN A 478 -17.56 -8.07 16.85
CA ASN A 478 -18.46 -8.46 15.77
C ASN A 478 -19.84 -8.90 16.29
N GLY A 479 -19.89 -9.62 17.40
CA GLY A 479 -21.13 -9.95 18.10
C GLY A 479 -21.90 -8.71 18.56
N MET A 480 -21.20 -7.71 19.11
CA MET A 480 -21.81 -6.42 19.46
C MET A 480 -22.36 -5.68 18.23
N LEU A 481 -21.60 -5.64 17.12
CA LEU A 481 -22.01 -5.01 15.87
C LEU A 481 -23.25 -5.68 15.26
N THR A 482 -23.31 -7.01 15.28
CA THR A 482 -24.44 -7.78 14.75
C THR A 482 -25.69 -7.61 15.61
N ASN A 483 -25.56 -7.68 16.94
CA ASN A 483 -26.68 -7.49 17.88
C ASN A 483 -27.26 -6.06 17.85
N ASN A 484 -26.42 -5.03 17.67
CA ASN A 484 -26.85 -3.64 17.63
C ASN A 484 -27.65 -3.27 16.36
N HIS A 485 -27.57 -4.06 15.29
CA HIS A 485 -28.38 -3.83 14.09
C HIS A 485 -29.89 -4.09 14.36
N SER A 486 -30.23 -4.73 15.48
CA SER A 486 -31.60 -4.96 15.92
C SER A 486 -32.21 -3.84 16.78
N GLN A 487 -31.42 -2.82 17.22
CA GLN A 487 -31.89 -1.71 18.05
C GLN A 487 -31.22 -0.35 17.70
N PRO A 488 -31.83 0.46 16.81
CA PRO A 488 -31.15 1.62 16.20
C PRO A 488 -30.95 2.87 17.09
N ASN A 489 -31.54 2.95 18.29
CA ASN A 489 -31.72 4.20 19.07
C ASN A 489 -30.87 4.36 20.35
N GLN A 490 -29.81 3.59 20.57
CA GLN A 490 -28.90 3.78 21.72
C GLN A 490 -27.45 4.01 21.28
N SER A 491 -26.68 4.73 22.10
CA SER A 491 -25.21 4.86 21.97
C SER A 491 -24.58 3.48 21.81
N ARG A 492 -23.87 3.27 20.69
CA ARG A 492 -23.60 1.92 20.12
C ARG A 492 -22.30 1.27 20.56
N ILE A 493 -21.51 1.95 21.37
CA ILE A 493 -20.51 1.30 22.21
C ILE A 493 -21.06 1.50 23.62
N PRO A 494 -21.25 0.44 24.43
CA PRO A 494 -21.60 0.61 25.84
C PRO A 494 -20.61 1.63 26.45
N GLU A 495 -20.96 2.32 27.52
CA GLU A 495 -19.97 3.07 28.30
C GLU A 495 -18.97 2.08 28.92
N LEU A 496 -18.11 1.51 28.08
CA LEU A 496 -17.08 0.56 28.43
C LEU A 496 -16.01 1.41 29.08
N GLN A 497 -15.90 1.26 30.39
CA GLN A 497 -14.92 1.95 31.19
C GLN A 497 -13.52 1.75 30.58
N GLY A 498 -12.86 2.85 30.20
CA GLY A 498 -11.52 2.83 29.58
C GLY A 498 -11.47 2.76 28.06
N TRP A 499 -12.61 2.74 27.34
CA TRP A 499 -12.63 2.70 25.86
C TRP A 499 -12.14 3.99 25.19
N GLU A 500 -12.21 5.13 25.89
CA GLU A 500 -11.74 6.48 25.49
C GLU A 500 -11.86 6.75 23.98
N LEU A 501 -13.04 7.22 23.55
CA LEU A 501 -13.35 7.55 22.15
C LEU A 501 -12.45 8.65 21.57
#